data_AF-A0A958B9R8-F1
#
_entry.id   AF-A0A958B9R8-F1
#
_cell.length_a   1.000
_cell.length_b   1.000
_cell.length_c   1.000
_cell.angle_alpha   90.00
_cell.angle_beta   90.00
_cell.angle_gamma   90.00
#
_symmetry.space_group_name_H-M   'P 1'
#
loop_
_entity.id
_entity.type
_entity.pdbx_description
1 polymer ?
#
loop_
_entity_poly.entity_id
_entity_poly.type
_entity_poly.pdbx_seq_one_letter_code
_entity_poly.pdbx_strand_id
1 'polypeptide(L)'
;DEAVPDIFNLLRQTRNETYRAEIGLALARIAGEETYYMQHWPSLKASPATATAQAVLALQKTMTSARQERLAQQLDTCATGFAQGELATGALDLYAIIEALLPVLPPEPPAAVLAECATDLARFDPDRLEVILLSLHTLDIALRRLQQSGLHHAEVSLHTPS
;
A
#
# COMPACT_ATOMS: atom_id res chain seq x y z
N ASP A 1 -17.51 3.81 -8.22
CA ASP A 1 -17.65 3.95 -6.76
C ASP A 1 -17.29 5.35 -6.31
N GLU A 2 -18.30 6.22 -6.22
CA GLU A 2 -18.14 7.62 -5.79
C GLU A 2 -17.81 7.76 -4.29
N ALA A 3 -17.94 6.68 -3.50
CA ALA A 3 -17.79 6.72 -2.05
C ALA A 3 -16.32 6.75 -1.55
N VAL A 4 -15.35 6.22 -2.31
CA VAL A 4 -13.95 6.13 -1.86
C VAL A 4 -13.33 7.52 -1.62
N PRO A 5 -13.43 8.48 -2.57
CA PRO A 5 -12.88 9.82 -2.35
C PRO A 5 -13.48 10.54 -1.14
N ASP A 6 -14.78 10.39 -0.90
CA ASP A 6 -15.47 11.02 0.23
C ASP A 6 -14.97 10.47 1.58
N ILE A 7 -14.74 9.17 1.67
CA ILE A 7 -14.20 8.54 2.88
C ILE A 7 -12.73 8.95 3.10
N PHE A 8 -11.93 9.09 2.04
CA PHE A 8 -10.57 9.64 2.15
C PHE A 8 -10.57 11.11 2.57
N ASN A 9 -11.50 11.92 2.08
CA ASN A 9 -11.66 13.30 2.54
C ASN A 9 -11.97 13.35 4.04
N LEU A 10 -12.85 12.46 4.53
CA LEU A 10 -13.11 12.30 5.96
C LEU A 10 -11.85 11.86 6.72
N LEU A 11 -11.08 10.90 6.19
CA LEU A 11 -9.83 10.43 6.78
C LEU A 11 -8.81 11.56 6.92
N ARG A 12 -8.62 12.37 5.88
CA ARG A 12 -7.69 13.51 5.86
C ARG A 12 -8.03 14.55 6.92
N GLN A 13 -9.31 14.82 7.14
CA GLN A 13 -9.80 15.81 8.11
C GLN A 13 -9.80 15.30 9.56
N THR A 14 -9.75 13.98 9.77
CA THR A 14 -9.85 13.37 11.09
C THR A 14 -8.52 13.43 11.85
N ARG A 15 -8.50 14.15 12.97
CA ARG A 15 -7.28 14.31 13.81
C ARG A 15 -7.12 13.25 14.88
N ASN A 16 -8.20 12.62 15.32
CA ASN A 16 -8.15 11.59 16.34
C ASN A 16 -7.65 10.27 15.74
N GLU A 17 -6.54 9.74 16.26
CA GLU A 17 -5.91 8.52 15.75
C GLU A 17 -6.85 7.31 15.76
N THR A 18 -7.66 7.14 16.81
CA THR A 18 -8.64 6.04 16.89
C THR A 18 -9.66 6.14 15.78
N TYR A 19 -10.22 7.32 15.51
CA TYR A 19 -11.16 7.50 14.42
C TYR A 19 -10.49 7.34 13.04
N ARG A 20 -9.23 7.76 12.87
CA ARG A 20 -8.48 7.46 11.64
C ARG A 20 -8.34 5.96 11.42
N ALA A 21 -8.06 5.19 12.48
CA ALA A 21 -7.95 3.74 12.40
C ALA A 21 -9.28 3.08 11.98
N GLU A 22 -10.42 3.52 12.54
CA GLU A 22 -11.75 3.02 12.17
C GLU A 22 -12.11 3.36 10.71
N ILE A 23 -11.79 4.58 10.25
CA ILE A 23 -12.01 4.98 8.86
C ILE A 23 -11.10 4.16 7.92
N GLY A 24 -9.82 3.98 8.28
CA GLY A 24 -8.89 3.15 7.53
C GLY A 24 -9.34 1.69 7.46
N LEU A 25 -9.94 1.16 8.52
CA LEU A 25 -10.55 -0.16 8.54
C LEU A 25 -11.75 -0.26 7.56
N ALA A 26 -12.60 0.77 7.52
CA ALA A 26 -13.69 0.83 6.55
C ALA A 26 -13.18 0.87 5.10
N LEU A 27 -12.09 1.60 4.83
CA LEU A 27 -11.44 1.61 3.52
C LEU A 27 -10.81 0.24 3.18
N ALA A 28 -10.21 -0.43 4.16
CA ALA A 28 -9.67 -1.78 3.99
C ALA A 28 -10.76 -2.80 3.62
N ARG A 29 -11.98 -2.66 4.17
CA ARG A 29 -13.17 -3.44 3.79
C ARG A 29 -13.62 -3.18 2.35
N ILE A 30 -13.56 -1.93 1.91
CA ILE A 30 -13.89 -1.57 0.53
C ILE A 30 -12.88 -2.19 -0.45
N ALA A 31 -11.60 -2.16 -0.11
CA ALA A 31 -10.56 -2.83 -0.88
C ALA A 31 -10.74 -4.37 -0.88
N GLY A 32 -11.15 -4.97 0.25
CA GLY A 32 -11.40 -6.40 0.37
C GLY A 32 -11.46 -6.87 1.83
N GLU A 33 -10.63 -7.86 2.20
CA GLU A 33 -10.71 -8.47 3.54
C GLU A 33 -9.98 -7.63 4.60
N GLU A 34 -10.66 -7.17 5.64
CA GLU A 34 -10.09 -6.30 6.67
C GLU A 34 -9.07 -6.95 7.63
N THR A 35 -8.96 -8.29 7.61
CA THR A 35 -8.21 -9.06 8.62
C THR A 35 -6.75 -8.64 8.68
N TYR A 36 -6.12 -8.40 7.53
CA TYR A 36 -4.73 -7.94 7.48
C TYR A 36 -4.58 -6.59 8.20
N TYR A 37 -5.45 -5.63 7.91
CA TYR A 37 -5.42 -4.31 8.53
C TYR A 37 -5.54 -4.40 10.07
N MET A 38 -6.52 -5.16 10.56
CA MET A 38 -6.72 -5.34 12.01
C MET A 38 -5.53 -5.99 12.71
N GLN A 39 -4.90 -6.98 12.07
CA GLN A 39 -3.76 -7.70 12.63
C GLN A 39 -2.49 -6.85 12.69
N HIS A 40 -2.27 -5.98 11.71
CA HIS A 40 -1.02 -5.23 11.58
C HIS A 40 -1.06 -3.85 12.23
N TRP A 41 -2.25 -3.26 12.42
CA TRP A 41 -2.38 -1.94 13.05
C TRP A 41 -1.71 -1.82 14.43
N PRO A 42 -1.88 -2.77 15.38
CA PRO A 42 -1.22 -2.68 16.68
C PRO A 42 0.32 -2.73 16.58
N SER A 43 0.85 -3.61 15.73
CA SER A 43 2.30 -3.76 15.52
C SER A 43 2.90 -2.54 14.85
N LEU A 44 2.19 -1.95 13.88
CA LEU A 44 2.63 -0.74 13.20
C LEU A 44 2.73 0.44 14.17
N LYS A 45 1.79 0.58 15.10
CA LYS A 45 1.88 1.60 16.16
C LYS A 45 3.06 1.39 17.11
N ALA A 46 3.31 0.14 17.48
CA ALA A 46 4.35 -0.18 18.44
C ALA A 46 5.76 -0.05 17.84
N SER A 47 5.91 -0.34 16.55
CA SER A 47 7.22 -0.32 15.87
C SER A 47 7.04 -0.02 14.38
N PRO A 48 6.77 1.26 14.00
CA PRO A 48 6.41 1.62 12.62
C PRO A 48 7.44 1.16 11.59
N ALA A 49 8.72 1.46 11.82
CA ALA A 49 9.83 1.10 10.95
C ALA A 49 9.89 -0.41 10.67
N THR A 50 10.02 -1.20 11.73
CA THR A 50 10.16 -2.66 11.63
C THR A 50 8.90 -3.33 11.08
N ALA A 51 7.72 -2.94 11.55
CA ALA A 51 6.46 -3.54 11.11
C ALA A 51 6.19 -3.26 9.63
N THR A 52 6.47 -2.04 9.18
CA THR A 52 6.32 -1.67 7.75
C THR A 52 7.32 -2.43 6.89
N ALA A 53 8.59 -2.48 7.28
CA ALA A 53 9.62 -3.22 6.55
C ALA A 53 9.24 -4.71 6.40
N GLN A 54 8.76 -5.35 7.47
CA GLN A 54 8.29 -6.74 7.44
C GLN A 54 7.10 -6.95 6.50
N ALA A 55 6.14 -6.02 6.52
CA ALA A 55 4.99 -6.06 5.63
C ALA A 55 5.40 -5.94 4.15
N VAL A 56 6.32 -5.02 3.83
CA VAL A 56 6.86 -4.87 2.47
C VAL A 56 7.65 -6.12 2.04
N LEU A 57 8.45 -6.71 2.92
CA LEU A 57 9.17 -7.96 2.63
C LEU A 57 8.23 -9.15 2.35
N ALA A 58 7.06 -9.19 3.00
CA ALA A 58 6.05 -10.21 2.70
C ALA A 58 5.50 -10.07 1.26
N LEU A 59 5.26 -8.83 0.81
CA LEU A 59 4.90 -8.55 -0.58
C LEU A 59 6.04 -8.92 -1.55
N GLN A 60 7.28 -8.56 -1.21
CA GLN A 60 8.47 -8.85 -2.01
C GLN A 60 8.65 -10.36 -2.24
N LYS A 61 8.45 -11.17 -1.21
CA LYS A 61 8.50 -12.64 -1.30
C LYS A 61 7.43 -13.19 -2.23
N THR A 62 6.24 -12.59 -2.19
CA THR A 62 5.10 -12.97 -3.06
C THR A 62 5.42 -12.64 -4.52
N MET A 63 6.03 -11.48 -4.79
CA MET A 63 6.43 -11.07 -6.14
C MET A 63 7.58 -11.89 -6.70
N THR A 64 8.56 -12.24 -5.86
CA THR A 64 9.65 -13.16 -6.23
C THR A 64 9.08 -14.52 -6.67
N SER A 65 8.12 -15.05 -5.90
CA SER A 65 7.48 -16.34 -6.20
C SER A 65 6.69 -16.31 -7.52
N ALA A 66 6.12 -15.14 -7.87
CA ALA A 66 5.45 -14.90 -9.15
C ALA A 66 6.40 -14.51 -10.30
N ARG A 67 7.71 -14.57 -10.08
CA ARG A 67 8.77 -14.21 -11.05
C ARG A 67 8.70 -12.75 -11.53
N GLN A 68 8.24 -11.84 -10.67
CA GLN A 68 8.20 -10.40 -10.91
C GLN A 68 9.45 -9.74 -10.30
N GLU A 69 10.63 -10.06 -10.85
CA GLU A 69 11.94 -9.71 -10.24
C GLU A 69 12.12 -8.20 -10.07
N ARG A 70 11.71 -7.40 -11.06
CA ARG A 70 11.82 -5.93 -10.99
C ARG A 70 11.01 -5.34 -9.85
N LEU A 71 9.76 -5.76 -9.71
CA LEU A 71 8.88 -5.29 -8.65
C LEU A 71 9.37 -5.79 -7.27
N ALA A 72 9.87 -7.02 -7.19
CA ALA A 72 10.50 -7.54 -5.98
C ALA A 72 11.71 -6.69 -5.55
N GLN A 73 12.54 -6.24 -6.48
CA GLN A 73 13.69 -5.37 -6.19
C GLN A 73 13.27 -3.98 -5.67
N GLN A 74 12.19 -3.41 -6.23
CA GLN A 74 11.64 -2.14 -5.73
C GLN A 74 11.09 -2.29 -4.31
N LEU A 75 10.36 -3.38 -4.04
CA LEU A 75 9.87 -3.68 -2.70
C LEU A 75 11.02 -3.89 -1.71
N ASP A 76 12.11 -4.54 -2.11
CA ASP A 76 13.32 -4.70 -1.28
C ASP A 76 13.96 -3.35 -0.90
N THR A 77 14.04 -2.43 -1.88
CA THR A 77 14.53 -1.07 -1.65
C THR A 77 13.64 -0.32 -0.66
N CYS A 78 12.32 -0.36 -0.89
CA CYS A 78 11.31 0.24 -0.01
C CYS A 78 11.39 -0.33 1.43
N ALA A 79 11.52 -1.65 1.57
CA ALA A 79 11.68 -2.31 2.86
C ALA A 79 12.94 -1.86 3.59
N THR A 80 14.05 -1.68 2.87
CA THR A 80 15.31 -1.19 3.43
C THR A 80 15.15 0.23 3.97
N GLY A 81 14.48 1.12 3.24
CA GLY A 81 14.16 2.48 3.72
C GLY A 81 13.39 2.47 5.03
N PHE A 82 12.32 1.67 5.11
CA PHE A 82 11.56 1.52 6.36
C PHE A 82 12.39 0.91 7.49
N ALA A 83 13.22 -0.11 7.22
CA ALA A 83 14.03 -0.77 8.22
C ALA A 83 15.09 0.16 8.86
N GLN A 84 15.54 1.18 8.12
CA GLN A 84 16.46 2.21 8.61
C GLN A 84 15.77 3.29 9.46
N GLY A 85 14.44 3.23 9.63
CA GLY A 85 13.67 4.24 10.34
C GLY A 85 13.27 5.44 9.47
N GLU A 86 13.61 5.43 8.18
CA GLU A 86 13.36 6.51 7.23
C GLU A 86 11.93 6.40 6.64
N LEU A 87 10.92 6.61 7.49
CA LEU A 87 9.51 6.41 7.12
C LEU A 87 9.08 7.25 5.90
N ALA A 88 9.54 8.49 5.79
CA ALA A 88 9.21 9.35 4.66
C ALA A 88 9.81 8.83 3.34
N THR A 89 11.05 8.37 3.38
CA THR A 89 11.72 7.77 2.22
C THR A 89 11.02 6.48 1.82
N GLY A 90 10.74 5.59 2.77
CA GLY A 90 10.00 4.35 2.49
C GLY A 90 8.59 4.60 1.95
N ALA A 91 7.90 5.63 2.44
CA ALA A 91 6.59 6.04 1.94
C ALA A 91 6.65 6.56 0.49
N LEU A 92 7.71 7.29 0.13
CA LEU A 92 7.95 7.74 -1.23
C LEU A 92 8.26 6.57 -2.18
N ASP A 93 9.05 5.59 -1.73
CA ASP A 93 9.31 4.37 -2.48
C ASP A 93 8.02 3.58 -2.70
N LEU A 94 7.17 3.46 -1.66
CA LEU A 94 5.87 2.80 -1.74
C LEU A 94 4.93 3.54 -2.71
N TYR A 95 4.91 4.87 -2.68
CA TYR A 95 4.20 5.69 -3.65
C TYR A 95 4.63 5.38 -5.09
N ALA A 96 5.94 5.34 -5.36
CA ALA A 96 6.47 5.07 -6.69
C ALA A 96 6.08 3.67 -7.20
N ILE A 97 6.04 2.67 -6.31
CA ILE A 97 5.56 1.32 -6.63
C ILE A 97 4.07 1.35 -7.01
N ILE A 98 3.24 2.05 -6.23
CA ILE A 98 1.79 2.13 -6.46
C ILE A 98 1.49 2.86 -7.77
N GLU A 99 2.10 4.03 -8.02
CA GLU A 99 1.95 4.80 -9.25
C GLU A 99 2.26 3.97 -10.49
N ALA A 100 3.31 3.16 -10.43
CA ALA A 100 3.73 2.35 -11.56
C ALA A 100 2.82 1.12 -11.79
N LEU A 101 2.07 0.69 -10.77
CA LEU A 101 1.09 -0.39 -10.86
C LEU A 101 -0.31 0.07 -11.23
N LEU A 102 -0.72 1.28 -10.84
CA LEU A 102 -2.08 1.80 -11.09
C LEU A 102 -2.56 1.64 -12.55
N PRO A 103 -1.75 1.94 -13.58
CA PRO A 103 -2.18 1.81 -14.98
C PRO A 103 -2.50 0.37 -15.43
N VAL A 104 -1.95 -0.64 -14.75
CA VAL A 104 -2.16 -2.06 -15.10
C VAL A 104 -3.21 -2.74 -14.24
N LEU A 105 -3.71 -2.06 -13.19
CA LEU A 105 -4.75 -2.60 -12.33
C LEU A 105 -6.12 -2.49 -13.00
N PRO A 106 -6.98 -3.51 -12.83
CA PRO A 106 -8.38 -3.39 -13.24
C PRO A 106 -9.06 -2.27 -12.44
N PRO A 107 -10.08 -1.59 -13.01
CA PRO A 107 -10.79 -0.49 -12.36
C PRO A 107 -11.77 -0.98 -11.27
N GLU A 108 -11.22 -1.66 -10.28
CA GLU A 108 -11.91 -2.25 -9.14
C GLU A 108 -11.64 -1.44 -7.86
N PRO A 109 -12.40 -1.67 -6.76
CA PRO A 109 -12.22 -0.93 -5.52
C PRO A 109 -10.77 -0.82 -5.01
N PRO A 110 -9.91 -1.86 -5.06
CA PRO A 110 -8.51 -1.73 -4.67
C PRO A 110 -7.73 -0.67 -5.47
N ALA A 111 -7.98 -0.54 -6.77
CA ALA A 111 -7.29 0.45 -7.60
C ALA A 111 -7.70 1.87 -7.22
N ALA A 112 -8.99 2.09 -6.93
CA ALA A 112 -9.48 3.39 -6.46
C ALA A 112 -8.90 3.75 -5.08
N VAL A 113 -8.83 2.79 -4.15
CA VAL A 113 -8.22 3.00 -2.83
C VAL A 113 -6.71 3.27 -2.96
N LEU A 114 -6.00 2.55 -3.83
CA LEU A 114 -4.56 2.77 -4.08
C LEU A 114 -4.28 4.14 -4.69
N ALA A 115 -5.14 4.67 -5.57
CA ALA A 115 -4.97 6.00 -6.14
C ALA A 115 -5.06 7.11 -5.08
N GLU A 116 -6.01 7.00 -4.15
CA GLU A 116 -6.11 7.92 -3.02
C GLU A 116 -4.92 7.76 -2.04
N CYS A 117 -4.51 6.52 -1.76
CA CYS A 117 -3.31 6.25 -0.97
C CYS A 117 -2.05 6.87 -1.59
N ALA A 118 -1.87 6.76 -2.91
CA ALA A 118 -0.73 7.36 -3.61
C ALA A 118 -0.71 8.89 -3.44
N THR A 119 -1.88 9.53 -3.53
CA THR A 119 -2.02 10.97 -3.28
C THR A 119 -1.57 11.36 -1.87
N ASP A 120 -1.92 10.56 -0.86
CA ASP A 120 -1.56 10.83 0.54
C ASP A 120 -0.09 10.49 0.84
N LEU A 121 0.45 9.41 0.26
CA LEU A 121 1.87 9.02 0.38
C LEU A 121 2.81 10.05 -0.26
N ALA A 122 2.42 10.68 -1.36
CA ALA A 122 3.22 11.75 -1.99
C ALA A 122 3.42 12.97 -1.08
N ARG A 123 2.56 13.13 -0.06
CA ARG A 123 2.61 14.18 0.96
C ARG A 123 2.67 13.59 2.36
N PHE A 124 3.39 12.47 2.49
CA PHE A 124 3.37 11.66 3.70
C PHE A 124 3.72 12.47 4.94
N ASP A 125 2.90 12.28 5.97
CA ASP A 125 3.07 12.81 7.32
C ASP A 125 3.33 11.62 8.26
N PRO A 126 4.46 11.60 9.01
CA PRO A 126 4.81 10.51 9.92
C PRO A 126 3.74 10.15 10.96
N ASP A 127 2.84 11.06 11.30
CA ASP A 127 1.73 10.81 12.23
C ASP A 127 0.53 10.07 11.58
N ARG A 128 0.61 9.81 10.27
CA ARG A 128 -0.46 9.23 9.43
C ARG A 128 -0.15 7.79 9.01
N LEU A 129 0.26 6.97 9.97
CA LEU A 129 0.63 5.56 9.74
C LEU A 129 -0.49 4.73 9.10
N GLU A 130 -1.76 5.12 9.27
CA GLU A 130 -2.88 4.44 8.66
C GLU A 130 -2.84 4.45 7.13
N VAL A 131 -2.23 5.49 6.52
CA VAL A 131 -2.05 5.58 5.07
C VAL A 131 -1.08 4.51 4.59
N ILE A 132 0.05 4.32 5.29
CA ILE A 132 1.01 3.24 4.98
C ILE A 132 0.33 1.89 5.10
N LEU A 133 -0.39 1.63 6.20
CA LEU A 133 -1.03 0.33 6.41
C LEU A 133 -2.07 0.04 5.34
N LEU A 134 -2.94 1.01 5.05
CA LEU A 134 -3.97 0.87 4.04
C LEU A 134 -3.36 0.64 2.65
N SER A 135 -2.25 1.31 2.34
CA SER A 135 -1.51 1.13 1.10
C SER A 135 -0.99 -0.30 0.95
N LEU A 136 -0.32 -0.83 1.97
CA LEU A 136 0.24 -2.19 1.95
C LEU A 136 -0.84 -3.26 1.89
N HIS A 137 -1.91 -3.08 2.67
CA HIS A 137 -3.10 -3.92 2.65
C HIS A 137 -3.71 -4.01 1.25
N THR A 138 -3.99 -2.85 0.66
CA THR A 138 -4.65 -2.77 -0.64
C THR A 138 -3.75 -3.26 -1.77
N LEU A 139 -2.44 -3.02 -1.66
CA LEU A 139 -1.44 -3.53 -2.59
C LEU A 139 -1.35 -5.07 -2.56
N ASP A 140 -1.39 -5.70 -1.39
CA ASP A 140 -1.44 -7.18 -1.29
C ASP A 140 -2.66 -7.74 -2.03
N ILE A 141 -3.84 -7.18 -1.79
CA ILE A 141 -5.08 -7.60 -2.46
C ILE A 141 -4.95 -7.43 -3.97
N ALA A 142 -4.52 -6.27 -4.43
CA ALA A 142 -4.39 -5.95 -5.85
C ALA A 142 -3.42 -6.91 -6.56
N LEU A 143 -2.26 -7.18 -5.94
CA LEU A 143 -1.25 -8.08 -6.48
C LEU A 143 -1.73 -9.54 -6.54
N ARG A 144 -2.43 -10.03 -5.50
CA ARG A 144 -3.03 -11.37 -5.52
C ARG A 144 -4.09 -11.51 -6.61
N ARG A 145 -4.92 -10.49 -6.81
CA ARG A 145 -5.92 -10.49 -7.90
C ARG A 145 -5.25 -10.54 -9.27
N LEU A 146 -4.23 -9.71 -9.51
CA LEU A 146 -3.45 -9.74 -10.76
C LEU A 146 -2.89 -11.14 -11.04
N GLN A 147 -2.35 -11.82 -10.02
CA GLN A 147 -1.86 -13.19 -10.14
C GLN A 147 -2.97 -14.18 -10.49
N GLN A 148 -4.15 -14.06 -9.87
CA GLN A 148 -5.30 -14.93 -10.13
C GLN A 148 -5.91 -14.73 -11.52
N SER A 149 -5.89 -13.51 -12.05
CA SER A 149 -6.40 -13.19 -13.39
C SER A 149 -5.57 -13.78 -14.54
N GLY A 150 -4.48 -14.49 -14.26
CA GLY A 150 -3.67 -15.15 -15.29
C GLY A 150 -2.88 -14.19 -16.18
N LEU A 151 -2.73 -12.92 -15.77
CA LEU A 151 -1.81 -11.95 -16.35
C LEU A 151 -0.35 -12.32 -15.98
N HIS A 152 0.07 -13.53 -16.33
CA HIS A 152 1.42 -14.05 -16.07
C HIS A 152 2.46 -13.56 -17.11
N HIS A 153 2.06 -12.80 -18.14
CA HIS A 153 2.93 -12.48 -19.26
C HIS A 153 3.06 -11.01 -19.66
N ALA A 154 2.25 -10.11 -19.10
CA ALA A 154 2.62 -8.70 -19.15
C ALA A 154 3.66 -8.50 -18.05
N GLU A 155 4.96 -8.56 -18.39
CA GLU A 155 5.95 -7.87 -17.56
C GLU A 155 5.38 -6.48 -17.32
N VAL A 156 5.08 -6.16 -16.06
CA VAL A 156 4.68 -4.81 -15.69
C VAL A 156 5.87 -3.95 -16.11
N SER A 157 5.75 -3.33 -17.28
CA SER A 157 6.78 -2.51 -17.88
C SER A 157 6.76 -1.19 -17.15
N LEU A 158 7.23 -1.24 -15.91
CA LEU A 158 7.41 -0.09 -15.04
C LEU A 158 8.35 0.86 -15.78
N HIS A 159 7.80 1.86 -16.45
CA HIS A 159 8.60 2.91 -17.07
C HIS A 159 9.27 3.68 -15.95
N THR A 160 10.60 3.59 -15.86
CA THR A 160 11.38 4.49 -15.03
C THR A 160 11.25 5.89 -15.64
N PRO A 161 10.67 6.88 -14.93
CA PRO A 161 10.77 8.26 -15.38
C PRO A 161 12.26 8.62 -15.41
N SER A 162 12.74 9.06 -16.57
CA SER A 162 14.12 9.52 -16.79
C SER A 162 14.38 10.87 -16.14
#